data_AF-A0A519BR74-F1
#
_entry.id   AF-A0A519BR74-F1
#
_cell.length_a   1.000
_cell.length_b   1.000
_cell.length_c   1.000
_cell.angle_alpha   90.00
_cell.angle_beta   90.00
_cell.angle_gamma   90.00
#
_symmetry.space_group_name_H-M   'P 1'
#
loop_
_entity.id
_entity.type
_entity.pdbx_description
1 polymer ?
#
loop_
_entity_poly.entity_id
_entity_poly.type
_entity_poly.pdbx_seq_one_letter_code
_entity_poly.pdbx_strand_id
1 'polypeptide(L)'
;MIDVKAAVHPDVKAKVDAKSWFYTDEVRDHFFNPKNILKTQKEASDYDAVSDGVGEVGSPACGDMMKIWIKVDSDSDKIKECKWQTFGCASAIASTSIMSEMVVEKGGMTITQALELKPHDIVERLHGLPARKFHCSVLGDKALRAAINNYFFKSDQKDRIIISKGAEIVDKILKITDKDIEECVLEGAHDFEAVQKKTKVGVQDKTCIPRV
;
A
#
# COMPACT_ATOMS: atom_id res chain seq x y z
N MET A 1 36.74 30.62 -1.55
CA MET A 1 36.43 29.19 -1.73
C MET A 1 35.91 28.68 -0.41
N ILE A 2 34.61 28.35 -0.32
CA ILE A 2 33.99 27.85 0.92
C ILE A 2 34.15 26.33 0.90
N ASP A 3 34.86 25.81 1.90
CA ASP A 3 35.14 24.39 2.10
C ASP A 3 33.86 23.71 2.62
N VAL A 4 33.13 23.01 1.75
CA VAL A 4 31.93 22.24 2.10
C VAL A 4 32.33 20.81 2.39
N LYS A 5 32.95 20.57 3.55
CA LYS A 5 33.03 19.23 4.16
C LYS A 5 31.94 19.10 5.20
N ALA A 6 30.70 18.94 4.75
CA ALA A 6 29.65 18.43 5.61
C ALA A 6 29.96 16.96 5.91
N ALA A 7 30.40 16.67 7.14
CA ALA A 7 30.55 15.31 7.61
C ALA A 7 29.17 14.65 7.65
N VAL A 8 28.86 13.83 6.65
CA VAL A 8 27.63 13.03 6.61
C VAL A 8 27.81 11.87 7.59
N HIS A 9 27.48 12.11 8.86
CA HIS A 9 27.38 11.04 9.84
C HIS A 9 26.11 10.22 9.55
N PRO A 10 26.22 8.91 9.34
CA PRO A 10 25.05 8.07 9.11
C PRO A 10 24.28 7.85 10.42
N ASP A 11 22.97 8.16 10.42
CA ASP A 11 22.06 7.96 11.56
C ASP A 11 21.83 6.47 11.87
N VAL A 12 22.13 5.58 10.91
CA VAL A 12 22.03 4.13 11.03
C VAL A 12 23.33 3.53 10.51
N LYS A 13 23.98 2.67 11.31
CA LYS A 13 25.25 2.01 10.93
C LYS A 13 25.02 0.53 10.65
N ALA A 14 25.50 0.06 9.50
CA ALA A 14 25.61 -1.37 9.21
C ALA A 14 26.62 -2.02 10.18
N LYS A 15 26.42 -3.31 10.51
CA LYS A 15 27.31 -4.06 11.42
C LYS A 15 28.65 -4.49 10.77
N VAL A 16 28.82 -4.25 9.47
CA VAL A 16 30.00 -4.70 8.71
C VAL A 16 30.75 -3.50 8.14
N ASP A 17 32.06 -3.48 8.37
CA ASP A 17 32.99 -2.42 7.95
C ASP A 17 33.27 -2.52 6.43
N ALA A 18 32.27 -2.17 5.63
CA ALA A 18 32.40 -2.02 4.19
C ALA A 18 32.03 -0.57 3.82
N LYS A 19 33.05 0.22 3.49
CA LYS A 19 32.95 1.56 2.92
C LYS A 19 31.75 1.66 1.96
N SER A 20 30.84 2.61 2.24
CA SER A 20 29.75 3.07 1.35
C SER A 20 28.41 2.30 1.37
N TRP A 21 27.86 1.95 2.53
CA TRP A 21 26.45 1.59 2.61
C TRP A 21 25.76 2.23 3.82
N PHE A 22 24.70 3.00 3.57
CA PHE A 22 23.94 3.78 4.57
C PHE A 22 22.72 3.04 5.14
N TYR A 23 22.50 1.77 4.76
CA TYR A 23 21.37 0.97 5.22
C TYR A 23 21.83 -0.25 6.02
N THR A 24 20.91 -0.88 6.74
CA THR A 24 21.16 -2.13 7.46
C THR A 24 21.37 -3.31 6.49
N ASP A 25 21.90 -4.42 7.00
CA ASP A 25 22.02 -5.66 6.24
C ASP A 25 20.64 -6.19 5.83
N GLU A 26 19.62 -6.10 6.69
CA GLU A 26 18.23 -6.41 6.36
C GLU A 26 17.71 -5.59 5.17
N VAL A 27 17.89 -4.27 5.19
CA VAL A 27 17.44 -3.42 4.08
C VAL A 27 18.16 -3.80 2.79
N ARG A 28 19.45 -4.12 2.87
CA ARG A 28 20.21 -4.59 1.71
C ARG A 28 19.63 -5.89 1.16
N ASP A 29 19.37 -6.87 2.02
CA ASP A 29 18.83 -8.17 1.58
C ASP A 29 17.44 -8.02 0.95
N HIS A 30 16.52 -7.32 1.62
CA HIS A 30 15.18 -7.11 1.08
C HIS A 30 15.14 -6.24 -0.18
N PHE A 31 16.15 -5.41 -0.41
CA PHE A 31 16.30 -4.65 -1.65
C PHE A 31 16.79 -5.53 -2.81
N PHE A 32 17.82 -6.35 -2.61
CA PHE A 32 18.38 -7.20 -3.66
C PHE A 32 17.60 -8.50 -3.88
N ASN A 33 16.96 -9.01 -2.84
CA ASN A 33 16.19 -10.24 -2.81
C ASN A 33 14.75 -10.00 -2.31
N PRO A 34 13.98 -9.11 -2.95
CA PRO A 34 12.64 -8.75 -2.50
C PRO A 34 11.70 -9.97 -2.47
N LYS A 35 10.89 -10.03 -1.42
CA LYS A 35 9.95 -11.10 -1.13
C LYS A 35 8.56 -10.69 -1.60
N ASN A 36 7.81 -11.67 -2.11
CA ASN A 36 6.42 -11.51 -2.59
C ASN A 36 6.20 -10.48 -3.71
N ILE A 37 7.26 -10.03 -4.38
CA ILE A 37 7.16 -9.13 -5.53
C ILE A 37 6.65 -9.88 -6.77
N LEU A 38 5.79 -9.24 -7.56
CA LEU A 38 5.46 -9.67 -8.93
C LEU A 38 6.40 -8.94 -9.89
N LYS A 39 7.20 -9.68 -10.64
CA LYS A 39 8.31 -9.12 -11.43
C LYS A 39 7.89 -8.71 -12.83
N THR A 40 6.81 -9.27 -13.35
CA THR A 40 6.37 -9.02 -14.72
C THR A 40 4.95 -8.47 -14.76
N GLN A 41 4.63 -7.74 -15.83
CA GLN A 41 3.27 -7.27 -16.08
C GLN A 41 2.29 -8.46 -16.21
N LYS A 42 2.76 -9.58 -16.77
CA LYS A 42 1.96 -10.80 -16.88
C LYS A 42 1.60 -11.36 -15.51
N GLU A 43 2.58 -11.50 -14.62
CA GLU A 43 2.34 -11.97 -13.25
C GLU A 43 1.35 -11.06 -12.50
N ALA A 44 1.50 -9.74 -12.65
CA ALA A 44 0.56 -8.78 -12.05
C ALA A 44 -0.85 -8.94 -12.60
N SER A 45 -1.00 -9.04 -13.93
CA SER A 45 -2.31 -9.22 -14.57
C SER A 45 -2.97 -10.55 -14.20
N ASP A 46 -2.20 -11.64 -14.15
CA ASP A 46 -2.71 -12.95 -13.75
C ASP A 46 -3.16 -12.92 -12.28
N TYR A 47 -2.42 -12.22 -11.41
CA TYR A 47 -2.73 -12.14 -9.99
C TYR A 47 -3.91 -11.22 -9.69
N ASP A 48 -4.08 -10.12 -10.44
CA ASP A 48 -5.22 -9.20 -10.34
C ASP A 48 -6.55 -9.94 -10.47
N ALA A 49 -6.63 -10.87 -11.42
CA ALA A 49 -7.82 -11.69 -11.71
C ALA A 49 -8.21 -12.67 -10.59
N VAL A 50 -7.28 -13.04 -9.71
CA VAL A 50 -7.49 -14.04 -8.64
C VAL A 50 -7.33 -13.47 -7.23
N SER A 51 -7.08 -12.16 -7.12
CA SER A 51 -6.91 -11.47 -5.84
C SER A 51 -8.26 -11.08 -5.23
N ASP A 52 -8.35 -11.16 -3.90
CA ASP A 52 -9.57 -10.80 -3.17
C ASP A 52 -9.62 -9.29 -2.91
N GLY A 53 -8.46 -8.63 -2.84
CA GLY A 53 -8.35 -7.18 -2.65
C GLY A 53 -7.14 -6.61 -3.36
N VAL A 54 -7.30 -5.41 -3.91
CA VAL A 54 -6.25 -4.66 -4.63
C VAL A 54 -6.20 -3.23 -4.12
N GLY A 55 -5.00 -2.72 -3.85
CA GLY A 55 -4.79 -1.36 -3.39
C GLY A 55 -3.65 -0.70 -4.15
N GLU A 56 -3.91 0.47 -4.71
CA GLU A 56 -2.92 1.25 -5.45
C GLU A 56 -2.77 2.65 -4.82
N VAL A 57 -1.54 3.09 -4.65
CA VAL A 57 -1.23 4.40 -4.06
C VAL A 57 -0.03 5.02 -4.75
N GLY A 58 -0.06 6.34 -4.91
CA GLY A 58 1.03 7.12 -5.48
C GLY A 58 1.37 8.33 -4.61
N SER A 59 2.60 8.80 -4.72
CA SER A 59 3.07 10.04 -4.11
C SER A 59 3.60 10.98 -5.18
N PRO A 60 2.82 12.00 -5.61
CA PRO A 60 3.26 12.98 -6.60
C PRO A 60 4.54 13.73 -6.19
N ALA A 61 4.81 13.85 -4.88
CA ALA A 61 5.97 14.55 -4.35
C ALA A 61 7.30 13.82 -4.62
N CYS A 62 7.30 12.48 -4.70
CA CYS A 62 8.51 11.68 -4.95
C CYS A 62 8.43 10.81 -6.21
N GLY A 63 7.27 10.73 -6.86
CA GLY A 63 7.04 9.89 -8.04
C GLY A 63 6.90 8.40 -7.72
N ASP A 64 6.86 8.02 -6.43
CA ASP A 64 6.70 6.63 -6.03
C ASP A 64 5.25 6.17 -6.28
N MET A 65 5.11 4.96 -6.81
CA MET A 65 3.82 4.28 -7.01
C MET A 65 3.91 2.86 -6.49
N MET A 66 2.83 2.37 -5.88
CA MET A 66 2.79 1.05 -5.29
C MET A 66 1.42 0.42 -5.48
N LYS A 67 1.43 -0.84 -5.87
CA LYS A 67 0.24 -1.68 -5.98
C LYS A 67 0.42 -2.94 -5.14
N ILE A 68 -0.58 -3.26 -4.33
CA ILE A 68 -0.62 -4.44 -3.47
C ILE A 68 -1.86 -5.26 -3.81
N TRP A 69 -1.69 -6.57 -3.84
CA TRP A 69 -2.75 -7.55 -3.96
C TRP A 69 -2.75 -8.45 -2.74
N ILE A 70 -3.93 -8.72 -2.19
CA ILE A 70 -4.11 -9.64 -1.08
C ILE A 70 -5.03 -10.79 -1.46
N LYS A 71 -4.77 -11.95 -0.86
CA LYS A 71 -5.78 -13.02 -0.75
C LYS A 71 -6.14 -13.25 0.70
N VAL A 72 -7.43 -13.42 0.94
CA VAL A 72 -8.01 -13.53 2.28
C VAL A 72 -8.72 -14.86 2.40
N ASP A 73 -8.38 -15.60 3.44
CA ASP A 73 -9.17 -16.74 3.88
C ASP A 73 -10.42 -16.22 4.61
N SER A 74 -11.58 -16.38 3.98
CA SER A 74 -12.86 -15.88 4.50
C SER A 74 -13.29 -16.53 5.81
N ASP A 75 -12.86 -17.77 6.08
CA ASP A 75 -13.27 -18.50 7.28
C ASP A 75 -12.48 -18.03 8.51
N SER A 76 -11.20 -17.69 8.32
CA SER A 76 -10.33 -17.23 9.40
C SER A 76 -10.09 -15.72 9.44
N ASP A 77 -10.58 -14.97 8.46
CA ASP A 77 -10.35 -13.53 8.26
C ASP A 77 -8.86 -13.17 8.24
N LYS A 78 -8.04 -14.06 7.64
CA LYS A 78 -6.57 -13.94 7.58
C LYS A 78 -6.06 -13.69 6.17
N ILE A 79 -5.07 -12.81 6.05
CA ILE A 79 -4.36 -12.55 4.81
C ILE A 79 -3.36 -13.70 4.56
N LYS A 80 -3.62 -14.51 3.53
CA LYS A 80 -2.79 -15.68 3.18
C LYS A 80 -1.69 -15.36 2.19
N GLU A 81 -1.95 -14.39 1.31
CA GLU A 81 -0.98 -13.91 0.35
C GLU A 81 -1.02 -12.38 0.31
N CYS A 82 0.16 -11.77 0.20
CA CYS A 82 0.34 -10.33 0.03
C CYS A 82 1.40 -10.13 -1.05
N LYS A 83 0.97 -9.88 -2.29
CA LYS A 83 1.83 -9.65 -3.44
C LYS A 83 1.88 -8.16 -3.76
N TRP A 84 2.96 -7.71 -4.39
CA TRP A 84 3.12 -6.28 -4.65
C TRP A 84 4.01 -5.96 -5.86
N GLN A 85 3.83 -4.74 -6.35
CA GLN A 85 4.69 -4.06 -7.31
C GLN A 85 4.91 -2.63 -6.86
N THR A 86 6.10 -2.09 -7.12
CA THR A 86 6.38 -0.68 -6.85
C THR A 86 7.33 -0.12 -7.89
N PHE A 87 7.10 1.13 -8.25
CA PHE A 87 8.09 2.01 -8.81
C PHE A 87 8.51 2.94 -7.69
N GLY A 88 9.72 2.76 -7.15
CA GLY A 88 10.18 3.61 -6.07
C GLY A 88 11.61 3.35 -5.66
N CYS A 89 12.05 4.07 -4.63
CA CYS A 89 13.43 3.97 -4.15
C CYS A 89 13.74 2.65 -3.42
N ALA A 90 15.03 2.36 -3.20
CA ALA A 90 15.47 1.14 -2.52
C ALA A 90 14.81 0.91 -1.15
N SER A 91 14.53 1.98 -0.40
CA SER A 91 13.84 1.91 0.89
C SER A 91 12.37 1.50 0.74
N ALA A 92 11.68 1.93 -0.32
CA ALA A 92 10.29 1.53 -0.58
C ALA A 92 10.21 0.03 -0.93
N ILE A 93 11.13 -0.46 -1.78
CA ILE A 93 11.26 -1.88 -2.12
C ILE A 93 11.52 -2.71 -0.85
N ALA A 94 12.52 -2.34 -0.05
CA ALA A 94 12.86 -3.08 1.16
C ALA A 94 11.74 -3.07 2.21
N SER A 95 11.10 -1.93 2.44
CA SER A 95 9.99 -1.80 3.40
C SER A 95 8.77 -2.60 2.99
N THR A 96 8.44 -2.62 1.70
CA THR A 96 7.28 -3.38 1.20
C THR A 96 7.55 -4.87 1.19
N SER A 97 8.78 -5.25 0.81
CA SER A 97 9.26 -6.62 0.89
C SER A 97 9.08 -7.19 2.30
N ILE A 98 9.58 -6.51 3.33
CA ILE A 98 9.46 -7.00 4.70
C ILE A 98 8.03 -6.94 5.25
N MET A 99 7.28 -5.88 4.93
CA MET A 99 5.88 -5.75 5.32
C MET A 99 5.06 -6.91 4.74
N SER A 100 5.29 -7.26 3.48
CA SER A 100 4.58 -8.37 2.84
C SER A 100 4.84 -9.70 3.53
N GLU A 101 6.07 -9.94 4.03
CA GLU A 101 6.39 -11.12 4.83
C GLU A 101 5.73 -11.07 6.21
N MET A 102 5.79 -9.93 6.90
CA MET A 102 5.12 -9.75 8.20
C MET A 102 3.63 -10.06 8.11
N VAL A 103 2.97 -9.66 7.03
CA VAL A 103 1.53 -9.88 6.82
C VAL A 103 1.19 -11.37 6.65
N VAL A 104 2.05 -12.16 6.02
CA VAL A 104 1.74 -13.56 5.66
C VAL A 104 2.45 -14.60 6.52
N GLU A 105 3.45 -14.21 7.31
CA GLU A 105 4.17 -15.13 8.19
C GLU A 105 3.25 -15.74 9.26
N LYS A 106 3.70 -16.87 9.83
CA LYS A 106 2.96 -17.58 10.91
C LYS A 106 1.49 -17.90 10.55
N GLY A 107 1.20 -18.13 9.27
CA GLY A 107 -0.12 -18.51 8.78
C GLY A 107 -1.05 -17.34 8.43
N GLY A 108 -0.51 -16.11 8.40
CA GLY A 108 -1.21 -14.90 8.04
C GLY A 108 -1.71 -14.09 9.24
N MET A 109 -1.54 -12.78 9.17
CA MET A 109 -2.21 -11.82 10.05
C MET A 109 -3.71 -11.83 9.79
N THR A 110 -4.50 -11.64 10.84
CA THR A 110 -5.92 -11.29 10.67
C THR A 110 -6.03 -9.90 10.05
N ILE A 111 -7.15 -9.59 9.40
CA ILE A 111 -7.36 -8.26 8.84
C ILE A 111 -7.22 -7.18 9.92
N THR A 112 -7.76 -7.41 11.12
CA THR A 112 -7.61 -6.48 12.25
C THR A 112 -6.14 -6.23 12.60
N GLN A 113 -5.31 -7.28 12.67
CA GLN A 113 -3.88 -7.15 12.92
C GLN A 113 -3.17 -6.36 11.80
N ALA A 114 -3.50 -6.64 10.55
CA ALA A 114 -2.94 -5.94 9.40
C ALA A 114 -3.30 -4.44 9.41
N LEU A 115 -4.51 -4.09 9.88
CA LEU A 115 -4.94 -2.70 10.04
C LEU A 115 -4.28 -1.98 11.22
N GLU A 116 -3.76 -2.70 12.20
CA GLU A 116 -3.01 -2.14 13.33
C GLU A 116 -1.52 -1.97 13.03
N LEU A 117 -1.02 -2.59 11.96
CA LEU A 117 0.37 -2.48 11.51
C LEU A 117 0.72 -1.02 11.25
N LYS A 118 1.84 -0.56 11.82
CA LYS A 118 2.32 0.82 11.66
C LYS A 118 3.62 0.85 10.88
N PRO A 119 3.94 1.98 10.22
CA PRO A 119 5.24 2.18 9.59
C PRO A 119 6.42 1.96 10.55
N HIS A 120 6.26 2.25 11.85
CA HIS A 120 7.28 1.98 12.86
C HIS A 120 7.61 0.48 12.99
N ASP A 121 6.60 -0.39 12.98
CA ASP A 121 6.80 -1.84 13.13
C ASP A 121 7.60 -2.42 11.95
N ILE A 122 7.37 -1.87 10.74
CA ILE A 122 8.12 -2.21 9.52
C ILE A 122 9.59 -1.75 9.65
N VAL A 123 9.81 -0.53 10.13
CA VAL A 123 11.16 0.04 10.31
C VAL A 123 11.93 -0.73 11.38
N GLU A 124 11.27 -1.11 12.47
CA GLU A 124 11.86 -1.93 13.52
C GLU A 124 12.28 -3.30 12.99
N ARG A 125 11.45 -3.93 12.16
CA ARG A 125 11.77 -5.19 11.50
C ARG A 125 12.94 -5.09 10.52
N LEU A 126 13.16 -3.93 9.91
CA LEU A 126 14.34 -3.64 9.07
C LEU A 126 15.60 -3.32 9.87
N HIS A 127 15.52 -3.34 11.20
CA HIS A 127 16.57 -2.87 12.11
C HIS A 127 16.92 -1.38 11.90
N GLY A 128 15.97 -0.60 11.38
CA GLY A 128 16.09 0.84 11.17
C GLY A 128 16.19 1.26 9.70
N LEU A 129 15.80 2.51 9.47
CA LEU A 129 15.97 3.23 8.21
C LEU A 129 16.50 4.64 8.53
N PRO A 130 17.32 5.25 7.65
CA PRO A 130 17.71 6.65 7.80
C PRO A 130 16.46 7.54 7.93
N ALA A 131 16.46 8.52 8.85
CA ALA A 131 15.27 9.32 9.20
C ALA A 131 14.57 9.95 7.98
N ARG A 132 15.37 10.43 7.00
CA ARG A 132 14.87 11.00 5.73
C ARG A 132 14.08 10.01 4.83
N LYS A 133 14.13 8.71 5.11
CA LYS A 133 13.49 7.63 4.34
C LYS A 133 12.32 6.96 5.04
N PHE A 134 11.90 7.46 6.21
CA PHE A 134 10.73 6.93 6.95
C PHE A 134 9.42 7.02 6.15
N HIS A 135 9.28 8.00 5.25
CA HIS A 135 8.08 8.10 4.41
C HIS A 135 7.89 6.88 3.48
N CYS A 136 8.96 6.15 3.16
CA CYS A 136 8.89 4.97 2.29
C CYS A 136 8.15 3.81 2.95
N SER A 137 8.17 3.69 4.29
CA SER A 137 7.34 2.72 5.03
C SER A 137 5.87 3.13 5.13
N VAL A 138 5.54 4.40 4.87
CA VAL A 138 4.16 4.90 4.87
C VAL A 138 3.41 4.48 3.60
N LEU A 139 4.11 4.32 2.47
CA LEU A 139 3.47 3.97 1.21
C LEU A 139 2.91 2.53 1.23
N GLY A 140 3.67 1.58 1.79
CA GLY A 140 3.23 0.20 1.98
C GLY A 140 2.00 0.07 2.88
N ASP A 141 2.00 0.75 4.03
CA ASP A 141 0.85 0.79 4.94
C ASP A 141 -0.41 1.29 4.24
N LYS A 142 -0.31 2.40 3.49
CA LYS A 142 -1.44 2.95 2.74
C LYS A 142 -1.95 1.99 1.66
N ALA A 143 -1.04 1.37 0.90
CA ALA A 143 -1.38 0.41 -0.13
C ALA A 143 -2.09 -0.83 0.45
N LEU A 144 -1.61 -1.33 1.58
CA LEU A 144 -2.20 -2.48 2.27
C LEU A 144 -3.62 -2.14 2.76
N ARG A 145 -3.81 -0.97 3.38
CA ARG A 145 -5.14 -0.50 3.81
C ARG A 145 -6.11 -0.34 2.64
N ALA A 146 -5.63 0.22 1.52
CA ALA A 146 -6.42 0.32 0.30
C ALA A 146 -6.84 -1.07 -0.21
N ALA A 147 -5.93 -2.04 -0.21
CA ALA A 147 -6.23 -3.41 -0.62
C ALA A 147 -7.26 -4.09 0.30
N ILE A 148 -7.18 -3.86 1.60
CA ILE A 148 -8.16 -4.36 2.59
C ILE A 148 -9.54 -3.72 2.37
N ASN A 149 -9.60 -2.40 2.14
CA ASN A 149 -10.86 -1.73 1.83
C ASN A 149 -11.48 -2.24 0.52
N ASN A 150 -10.67 -2.46 -0.51
CA ASN A 150 -11.12 -3.04 -1.77
C ASN A 150 -11.70 -4.46 -1.56
N TYR A 151 -11.06 -5.27 -0.71
CA TYR A 151 -11.59 -6.57 -0.30
C TYR A 151 -12.95 -6.44 0.38
N PHE A 152 -13.10 -5.54 1.36
CA PHE A 152 -14.38 -5.30 2.02
C PHE A 152 -15.47 -4.89 1.05
N PHE A 153 -15.16 -4.04 0.08
CA PHE A 153 -16.10 -3.64 -0.96
C PHE A 153 -16.52 -4.82 -1.85
N LYS A 154 -15.55 -5.60 -2.36
CA LYS A 154 -15.80 -6.76 -3.24
C LYS A 154 -16.58 -7.88 -2.54
N SER A 155 -16.38 -8.05 -1.24
CA SER A 155 -17.03 -9.07 -0.41
C SER A 155 -18.32 -8.60 0.26
N ASP A 156 -18.85 -7.41 -0.12
CA ASP A 156 -20.07 -6.81 0.42
C ASP A 156 -20.04 -6.48 1.93
N GLN A 157 -18.85 -6.35 2.52
CA GLN A 157 -18.62 -5.98 3.92
C GLN A 157 -18.43 -4.47 4.09
N LYS A 158 -19.35 -3.68 3.52
CA LYS A 158 -19.20 -2.21 3.39
C LYS A 158 -19.15 -1.48 4.74
N ASP A 159 -19.70 -2.08 5.79
CA ASP A 159 -19.64 -1.57 7.15
C ASP A 159 -18.20 -1.52 7.71
N ARG A 160 -17.32 -2.42 7.25
CA ARG A 160 -15.92 -2.52 7.66
C ARG A 160 -14.97 -1.53 6.95
N ILE A 161 -15.43 -0.84 5.90
CA ILE A 161 -14.61 0.11 5.13
C ILE A 161 -14.12 1.27 6.02
N ILE A 162 -12.81 1.52 5.98
CA ILE A 162 -12.13 2.59 6.72
C ILE A 162 -11.93 3.79 5.81
N ILE A 163 -12.42 4.94 6.24
CA ILE A 163 -12.32 6.18 5.45
C ILE A 163 -11.02 6.90 5.80
N SER A 164 -10.20 7.13 4.78
CA SER A 164 -8.92 7.84 4.89
C SER A 164 -9.13 9.28 5.33
N LYS A 165 -8.20 9.79 6.16
CA LYS A 165 -8.24 11.17 6.64
C LYS A 165 -8.16 12.16 5.45
N GLY A 166 -9.17 13.00 5.31
CA GLY A 166 -9.26 14.00 4.24
C GLY A 166 -10.07 13.57 3.01
N ALA A 167 -10.64 12.36 3.00
CA ALA A 167 -11.66 11.97 2.03
C ALA A 167 -13.05 12.39 2.54
N GLU A 168 -13.88 12.93 1.65
CA GLU A 168 -15.26 13.29 1.93
C GLU A 168 -16.21 12.18 1.48
N ILE A 169 -17.14 11.79 2.34
CA ILE A 169 -18.19 10.83 1.95
C ILE A 169 -19.16 11.52 0.97
N VAL A 170 -19.24 10.97 -0.24
CA VAL A 170 -20.19 11.39 -1.28
C VAL A 170 -21.49 10.60 -1.16
N ASP A 171 -21.41 9.26 -1.15
CA ASP A 171 -22.54 8.36 -0.90
C ASP A 171 -22.47 7.80 0.52
N LYS A 172 -23.43 8.18 1.36
CA LYS A 172 -23.44 7.82 2.79
C LYS A 172 -23.82 6.37 3.03
N ILE A 173 -24.58 5.76 2.12
CA ILE A 173 -25.05 4.39 2.28
C ILE A 173 -23.94 3.43 1.91
N LEU A 174 -23.30 3.67 0.76
CA LEU A 174 -22.22 2.81 0.25
C LEU A 174 -20.84 3.22 0.75
N LYS A 175 -20.74 4.28 1.55
CA LYS A 175 -19.49 4.90 2.04
C LYS A 175 -18.51 5.25 0.92
N ILE A 176 -19.03 5.61 -0.25
CA ILE A 176 -18.20 6.02 -1.40
C ILE A 176 -17.75 7.44 -1.16
N THR A 177 -16.46 7.66 -1.31
CA THR A 177 -15.80 8.95 -1.10
C THR A 177 -15.53 9.67 -2.41
N ASP A 178 -15.23 10.97 -2.31
CA ASP A 178 -14.71 11.78 -3.41
C ASP A 178 -13.45 11.16 -4.04
N LYS A 179 -12.60 10.51 -3.23
CA LYS A 179 -11.39 9.82 -3.70
C LYS A 179 -11.66 8.56 -4.50
N ASP A 180 -12.67 7.78 -4.12
CA ASP A 180 -13.08 6.60 -4.90
C ASP A 180 -13.61 7.00 -6.29
N ILE A 181 -14.29 8.16 -6.37
CA ILE A 181 -14.76 8.74 -7.63
C ILE A 181 -13.59 9.25 -8.46
N GLU A 182 -12.66 10.01 -7.86
CA GLU A 182 -11.45 10.52 -8.50
C GLU A 182 -10.63 9.38 -9.12
N GLU A 183 -10.43 8.28 -8.38
CA GLU A 183 -9.72 7.09 -8.86
C GLU A 183 -10.42 6.47 -10.08
N CYS A 184 -11.75 6.30 -10.03
CA CYS A 184 -12.50 5.77 -11.17
C CYS A 184 -12.35 6.61 -12.44
N VAL A 185 -12.29 7.95 -12.29
CA VAL A 185 -12.06 8.88 -13.40
C VAL A 185 -10.64 8.76 -13.95
N LEU A 186 -9.64 8.66 -13.07
CA LEU A 186 -8.24 8.43 -13.46
C LEU A 186 -8.05 7.11 -14.22
N GLU A 187 -8.80 6.08 -13.86
CA GLU A 187 -8.87 4.80 -14.58
C GLU A 187 -9.69 4.86 -15.90
N GLY A 188 -10.11 6.04 -16.35
CA GLY A 188 -10.78 6.23 -17.65
C GLY A 188 -12.30 6.24 -17.63
N ALA A 189 -12.95 6.43 -16.47
CA ALA A 189 -14.37 6.78 -16.46
C ALA A 189 -14.54 8.26 -16.87
N HIS A 190 -15.25 8.51 -17.97
CA HIS A 190 -15.41 9.86 -18.54
C HIS A 190 -16.85 10.41 -18.45
N ASP A 191 -17.76 9.64 -17.86
CA ASP A 191 -19.15 10.03 -17.64
C ASP A 191 -19.69 9.43 -16.33
N PHE A 192 -20.83 9.96 -15.88
CA PHE A 192 -21.50 9.53 -14.67
C PHE A 192 -21.86 8.03 -14.71
N GLU A 193 -22.29 7.52 -15.86
CA GLU A 193 -22.69 6.11 -16.00
C GLU A 193 -21.49 5.17 -15.77
N ALA A 194 -20.32 5.50 -16.30
CA ALA A 194 -19.09 4.75 -16.07
C ALA A 194 -18.66 4.79 -14.60
N VAL A 195 -18.72 5.97 -13.96
CA VAL A 195 -18.42 6.13 -12.53
C VAL A 195 -19.39 5.31 -11.69
N GLN A 196 -20.70 5.44 -11.92
CA GLN A 196 -21.74 4.69 -11.21
C GLN A 196 -21.64 3.18 -11.45
N LYS A 197 -21.27 2.74 -12.66
CA LYS A 197 -21.07 1.33 -12.96
C LYS A 197 -19.94 0.72 -12.14
N LYS A 198 -18.82 1.45 -11.98
CA LYS A 198 -17.64 1.03 -11.22
C LYS A 198 -17.86 1.12 -9.71
N THR A 199 -18.21 2.30 -9.22
CA THR A 199 -18.31 2.60 -7.77
C THR A 199 -19.64 2.19 -7.14
N LYS A 200 -20.70 2.06 -7.94
CA LYS A 200 -22.11 1.98 -7.48
C LYS A 200 -22.65 3.27 -6.84
N VAL A 201 -21.95 4.40 -6.98
CA VAL A 201 -22.36 5.68 -6.38
C VAL A 201 -23.76 6.09 -6.83
N GLY A 202 -24.60 6.46 -5.86
CA GLY A 202 -25.95 6.93 -6.12
C GLY A 202 -26.95 5.85 -6.56
N VAL A 203 -26.56 4.57 -6.56
CA VAL A 203 -27.48 3.45 -6.82
C VAL A 203 -28.49 3.31 -5.69
N GLN A 204 -28.03 3.43 -4.44
CA GLN A 204 -28.88 3.33 -3.25
C GLN A 204 -29.30 4.71 -2.70
N ASP A 205 -28.43 5.72 -2.82
CA ASP A 205 -28.73 7.09 -2.42
C ASP A 205 -28.72 8.05 -3.62
N LYS A 206 -29.88 8.23 -4.27
CA LYS A 206 -29.98 9.15 -5.42
C LYS A 206 -29.70 10.61 -5.07
N THR A 207 -29.72 10.98 -3.79
CA THR A 207 -29.50 12.38 -3.38
C THR A 207 -28.05 12.82 -3.51
N CYS A 208 -27.10 11.88 -3.58
CA CYS A 208 -25.68 12.20 -3.76
C CYS A 208 -25.29 12.44 -5.23
N ILE A 209 -26.14 12.07 -6.20
CA ILE A 209 -25.84 12.14 -7.64
C ILE A 209 -25.33 13.53 -8.09
N PRO A 210 -25.91 14.67 -7.64
CA PRO A 210 -25.40 15.99 -8.05
C PRO A 210 -23.99 16.32 -7.55
N ARG A 211 -23.43 15.54 -6.62
CA ARG A 211 -22.06 15.71 -6.09
C ARG A 211 -21.03 14.84 -6.81
N VAL A 212 -21.46 13.91 -7.67
CA VAL A 212 -20.62 12.98 -8.45
C VAL A 212 -20.28 13.62 -9.78
#